data_AF-A0A1I9G7R8-F1
#
_entry.id   AF-A0A1I9G7R8-F1
#
_cell.length_a   1.000
_cell.length_b   1.000
_cell.length_c   1.000
_cell.angle_alpha   90.00
_cell.angle_beta   90.00
_cell.angle_gamma   90.00
#
_symmetry.space_group_name_H-M   'P 1'
#
loop_
_entity.id
_entity.type
_entity.pdbx_description
1 polymer ?
#
loop_
_entity_poly.entity_id
_entity_poly.type
_entity_poly.pdbx_seq_one_letter_code
_entity_poly.pdbx_strand_id
1 'polypeptide(L)'
;MEIDQITTDSEFIKVTHTTINDLSNDILLTIFAYCHPIDLIHCFSLVCHRWNYLANHSTFFTEVRVLVNDNSLKYGSVKSFFYRTSQYLRKLCIDCSVPLPSTEVNALFDICFPNVIHLDIGSFKEMNTTLLTKLSNSFPNVKTLHMERVRQV
;
A
#
# COMPACT_ATOMS: atom_id res chain seq x y z
N MET A 1 57.65 -48.60 12.95
CA MET A 1 57.31 -47.74 11.81
C MET A 1 56.03 -48.31 11.22
N GLU A 2 54.91 -47.71 11.59
CA GLU A 2 53.63 -47.75 10.89
C GLU A 2 52.79 -46.68 11.58
N ILE A 3 52.74 -45.51 10.97
CA ILE A 3 51.79 -44.46 11.33
C ILE A 3 50.69 -44.61 10.29
N ASP A 4 49.60 -45.26 10.67
CA ASP A 4 48.39 -45.27 9.87
C ASP A 4 47.91 -43.83 9.73
N GLN A 5 48.11 -43.28 8.54
CA GLN A 5 47.50 -42.04 8.10
C GLN A 5 45.99 -42.29 8.00
N ILE A 6 45.26 -41.91 9.04
CA ILE A 6 43.82 -41.70 8.93
C ILE A 6 43.63 -40.48 8.04
N THR A 7 43.34 -40.74 6.77
CA THR A 7 42.81 -39.76 5.81
C THR A 7 41.45 -39.32 6.34
N THR A 8 41.42 -38.24 7.12
CA THR A 8 40.18 -37.49 7.34
C THR A 8 39.88 -36.72 6.07
N ASP A 9 39.24 -37.38 5.11
CA ASP A 9 38.43 -36.73 4.09
C ASP A 9 37.27 -36.07 4.83
N SER A 10 37.54 -34.87 5.35
CA SER A 10 36.52 -33.93 5.75
C SER A 10 35.82 -33.46 4.49
N GLU A 11 34.90 -34.28 3.97
CA GLU A 11 33.78 -33.78 3.19
C GLU A 11 33.08 -32.74 4.06
N PHE A 12 33.51 -31.49 3.89
CA PHE A 12 32.74 -30.33 4.26
C PHE A 12 31.40 -30.48 3.53
N ILE A 13 30.41 -31.05 4.20
CA ILE A 13 29.01 -30.82 3.88
C ILE A 13 28.87 -29.30 3.99
N LYS A 14 29.01 -28.59 2.86
CA LYS A 14 28.59 -27.21 2.73
C LYS A 14 27.10 -27.25 3.00
N VAL A 15 26.73 -27.05 4.27
CA VAL A 15 25.36 -26.72 4.63
C VAL A 15 25.08 -25.41 3.92
N THR A 16 24.49 -25.51 2.73
CA THR A 16 23.94 -24.36 2.04
C THR A 16 22.81 -23.85 2.92
N HIS A 17 23.11 -22.85 3.75
CA HIS A 17 22.10 -22.14 4.51
C HIS A 17 21.18 -21.46 3.52
N THR A 18 20.05 -22.11 3.23
CA THR A 18 18.97 -21.51 2.45
C THR A 18 18.35 -20.43 3.31
N THR A 19 18.30 -19.22 2.77
CA THR A 19 17.68 -18.06 3.39
C THR A 19 16.32 -17.80 2.77
N ILE A 20 15.48 -17.02 3.45
CA ILE A 20 14.21 -16.57 2.87
C ILE A 20 14.38 -15.81 1.54
N ASN A 21 15.56 -15.21 1.32
CA ASN A 21 15.88 -14.51 0.09
C ASN A 21 16.16 -15.44 -1.09
N ASP A 22 16.32 -16.74 -0.87
CA ASP A 22 16.48 -17.72 -1.94
C ASP A 22 15.13 -18.19 -2.51
N LEU A 23 14.01 -17.86 -1.85
CA LEU A 23 12.66 -18.14 -2.35
C LEU A 23 12.37 -17.31 -3.61
N SER A 24 11.49 -17.82 -4.48
CA SER A 24 11.04 -17.09 -5.67
C SER A 24 10.16 -15.88 -5.32
N ASN A 25 9.99 -14.95 -6.26
CA ASN A 25 9.10 -13.81 -6.06
C ASN A 25 7.66 -14.26 -5.82
N ASP A 26 7.18 -15.29 -6.51
CA ASP A 26 5.80 -15.77 -6.35
C ASP A 26 5.52 -16.32 -4.95
N ILE A 27 6.50 -17.03 -4.37
CA ILE A 27 6.40 -17.53 -3.00
C ILE A 27 6.43 -16.36 -2.02
N LEU A 28 7.33 -15.39 -2.20
CA LEU A 28 7.38 -14.19 -1.35
C LEU A 28 6.09 -13.37 -1.45
N LEU A 29 5.54 -13.16 -2.65
CA LEU A 29 4.27 -12.47 -2.86
C LEU A 29 3.12 -13.20 -2.18
N THR A 30 3.11 -14.53 -2.24
CA THR A 30 2.12 -15.37 -1.56
C THR A 30 2.22 -15.17 -0.04
N ILE A 31 3.44 -15.14 0.52
CA ILE A 31 3.64 -14.86 1.95
C ILE A 31 3.15 -13.46 2.29
N PHE A 32 3.54 -12.44 1.50
CA PHE A 32 3.20 -11.04 1.74
C PHE A 32 1.68 -10.80 1.69
N ALA A 33 0.94 -11.57 0.91
CA ALA A 33 -0.53 -11.50 0.84
C ALA A 33 -1.23 -11.81 2.17
N TYR A 34 -0.57 -12.51 3.10
CA TYR A 34 -1.09 -12.78 4.44
C TYR A 34 -0.69 -11.73 5.49
N CYS A 35 0.12 -10.74 5.13
CA CYS A 35 0.59 -9.71 6.03
C CYS A 35 -0.33 -8.48 5.99
N HIS A 36 -0.39 -7.76 7.12
CA HIS A 36 -1.16 -6.53 7.16
C HIS A 36 -0.49 -5.45 6.27
N PRO A 37 -1.25 -4.62 5.52
CA PRO A 37 -0.67 -3.60 4.64
C PRO A 37 0.29 -2.61 5.33
N ILE A 38 0.04 -2.31 6.61
CA ILE A 38 0.92 -1.47 7.43
C ILE A 38 2.28 -2.15 7.63
N ASP A 39 2.32 -3.46 7.89
CA ASP A 39 3.57 -4.20 8.08
C ASP A 39 4.34 -4.32 6.76
N LEU A 40 3.62 -4.49 5.64
CA LEU A 40 4.23 -4.48 4.30
C LEU A 40 4.99 -3.17 4.06
N ILE A 41 4.36 -2.03 4.37
CA ILE A 41 4.95 -0.71 4.15
C ILE A 41 6.03 -0.39 5.19
N HIS A 42 5.80 -0.62 6.49
CA HIS A 42 6.69 -0.14 7.54
C HIS A 42 7.76 -1.12 7.99
N CYS A 43 7.63 -2.41 7.66
CA CYS A 43 8.60 -3.43 8.07
C CYS A 43 9.21 -4.09 6.85
N PHE A 44 8.39 -4.70 5.98
CA PHE A 44 8.90 -5.55 4.90
C PHE A 44 9.62 -4.72 3.84
N SER A 45 9.09 -3.54 3.51
CA SER A 45 9.71 -2.66 2.52
C SER A 45 11.11 -2.18 2.90
N LEU A 46 11.43 -2.20 4.20
CA LEU A 46 12.71 -1.72 4.74
C LEU A 46 13.81 -2.80 4.76
N VAL A 47 13.47 -4.06 4.47
CA VAL A 47 14.44 -5.18 4.54
C VAL A 47 15.50 -5.07 3.45
N CYS A 48 15.09 -4.97 2.18
CA CYS A 48 16.00 -4.79 1.04
C CYS A 48 15.22 -4.29 -0.19
N HIS A 49 15.94 -3.90 -1.26
CA HIS A 49 15.31 -3.40 -2.49
C HIS A 49 14.29 -4.38 -3.11
N ARG A 50 14.57 -5.69 -3.06
CA ARG A 50 13.66 -6.71 -3.57
C ARG A 50 12.37 -6.76 -2.76
N TRP A 51 12.48 -6.74 -1.44
CA TRP A 51 11.31 -6.73 -0.55
C TRP A 51 10.53 -5.42 -0.67
N ASN A 52 11.20 -4.29 -0.83
CA ASN A 52 10.56 -3.01 -1.13
C ASN A 52 9.68 -3.08 -2.39
N TYR A 53 10.22 -3.64 -3.47
CA TYR A 53 9.49 -3.80 -4.72
C TYR A 53 8.26 -4.70 -4.53
N LEU A 54 8.43 -5.87 -3.90
CA LEU A 54 7.36 -6.84 -3.72
C LEU A 54 6.30 -6.36 -2.72
N ALA A 55 6.69 -5.77 -1.58
CA ALA A 55 5.75 -5.28 -0.56
C ALA A 55 4.86 -4.13 -1.07
N ASN A 56 5.29 -3.41 -2.11
CA ASN A 56 4.52 -2.35 -2.74
C ASN A 56 3.62 -2.83 -3.89
N HIS A 57 3.50 -4.15 -4.11
CA HIS A 57 2.64 -4.71 -5.15
C HIS A 57 1.17 -4.33 -4.95
N SER A 58 0.55 -3.74 -5.98
CA SER A 58 -0.75 -3.08 -5.84
C SER A 58 -1.89 -3.98 -5.38
N THR A 59 -1.83 -5.28 -5.69
CA THR A 59 -2.85 -6.27 -5.31
C THR A 59 -2.94 -6.52 -3.82
N PHE A 60 -1.95 -6.10 -3.02
CA PHE A 60 -2.02 -6.18 -1.55
C PHE A 60 -2.87 -5.07 -0.94
N PHE A 61 -3.20 -4.04 -1.72
CA PHE A 61 -3.89 -2.84 -1.25
C PHE A 61 -5.30 -2.77 -1.85
N THR A 62 -6.09 -3.84 -1.65
CA THR A 62 -7.50 -3.88 -2.10
C THR A 62 -8.43 -3.16 -1.13
N GLU A 63 -8.09 -3.17 0.17
CA GLU A 63 -8.87 -2.55 1.24
C GLU A 63 -7.94 -1.75 2.15
N VAL A 64 -8.04 -0.43 2.10
CA VAL A 64 -7.09 0.45 2.81
C VAL A 64 -7.75 1.68 3.42
N ARG A 65 -7.13 2.18 4.49
CA ARG A 65 -7.38 3.51 5.05
C ARG A 65 -6.18 4.40 4.77
N VAL A 66 -6.43 5.58 4.22
CA VAL A 66 -5.44 6.56 3.84
C VAL A 66 -5.67 7.85 4.61
N LEU A 67 -4.62 8.32 5.26
CA LEU A 67 -4.61 9.61 5.96
C LEU A 67 -4.08 10.68 5.01
N VAL A 68 -4.92 11.68 4.72
CA VAL A 68 -4.56 12.87 3.94
C VAL A 68 -4.25 14.00 4.92
N ASN A 69 -2.97 14.29 5.09
CA ASN A 69 -2.43 15.37 5.91
C ASN A 69 -1.38 16.19 5.14
N ASP A 70 -0.91 17.29 5.73
CA ASP A 70 0.04 18.21 5.09
C ASP A 70 1.31 17.52 4.59
N ASN A 71 1.84 16.56 5.36
CA ASN A 71 3.03 15.80 4.95
C ASN A 71 2.74 14.91 3.74
N SER A 72 1.61 14.20 3.73
CA SER A 72 1.23 13.30 2.64
C SER A 72 1.04 14.04 1.31
N LEU A 73 0.51 15.28 1.36
CA LEU A 73 0.35 16.16 0.21
C LEU A 73 1.68 16.75 -0.24
N LYS A 74 2.44 17.34 0.70
CA LYS A 74 3.75 17.97 0.44
C LYS A 74 4.73 17.03 -0.26
N TYR A 75 4.79 15.78 0.18
CA TYR A 75 5.69 14.77 -0.40
C TYR A 75 5.05 13.97 -1.55
N GLY A 76 3.79 14.25 -1.90
CA GLY A 76 3.06 13.55 -2.96
C GLY A 76 2.87 12.05 -2.72
N SER A 77 3.03 11.57 -1.48
CA SER A 77 2.99 10.15 -1.16
C SER A 77 1.59 9.57 -1.34
N VAL A 78 0.55 10.31 -0.95
CA VAL A 78 -0.84 9.88 -1.16
C VAL A 78 -1.21 9.84 -2.64
N LYS A 79 -0.80 10.84 -3.42
CA LYS A 79 -1.06 10.89 -4.87
C LYS A 79 -0.35 9.74 -5.59
N SER A 80 0.91 9.49 -5.25
CA SER A 80 1.70 8.37 -5.79
C SER A 80 1.12 7.01 -5.39
N PHE A 81 0.62 6.88 -4.16
CA PHE A 81 -0.08 5.69 -3.71
C PHE A 81 -1.35 5.45 -4.53
N PHE A 82 -2.22 6.46 -4.67
CA PHE A 82 -3.43 6.35 -5.48
C PHE A 82 -3.16 6.02 -6.94
N TYR A 83 -2.15 6.62 -7.59
CA TYR A 83 -1.79 6.25 -8.96
C TYR A 83 -1.45 4.77 -9.09
N ARG A 84 -0.75 4.21 -8.11
CA ARG A 84 -0.29 2.83 -8.13
C ARG A 84 -1.42 1.83 -7.81
N THR A 85 -2.37 2.18 -6.95
CA THR A 85 -3.36 1.25 -6.39
C THR A 85 -4.78 1.43 -6.90
N SER A 86 -5.11 2.53 -7.59
CA SER A 86 -6.48 2.88 -8.01
C SER A 86 -7.25 1.77 -8.73
N GLN A 87 -6.56 0.99 -9.55
CA GLN A 87 -7.16 -0.11 -10.33
C GLN A 87 -7.43 -1.37 -9.51
N TYR A 88 -6.90 -1.48 -8.29
CA TYR A 88 -7.00 -2.67 -7.44
C TYR A 88 -7.83 -2.44 -6.18
N LEU A 89 -8.03 -1.18 -5.80
CA LEU A 89 -8.83 -0.79 -4.65
C LEU A 89 -10.31 -1.20 -4.83
N ARG A 90 -10.86 -1.81 -3.78
CA ARG A 90 -12.27 -2.20 -3.63
C ARG A 90 -12.95 -1.48 -2.47
N LYS A 91 -12.23 -1.32 -1.36
CA LYS A 91 -12.64 -0.51 -0.22
C LYS A 91 -11.60 0.57 0.07
N LEU A 92 -12.03 1.82 0.08
CA LEU A 92 -11.15 2.95 0.35
C LEU A 92 -11.75 3.80 1.46
N CYS A 93 -11.00 3.97 2.54
CA CYS A 93 -11.28 4.95 3.58
C CYS A 93 -10.31 6.12 3.45
N ILE A 94 -10.81 7.35 3.35
CA ILE A 94 -10.02 8.57 3.26
C ILE A 94 -10.33 9.42 4.49
N ASP A 95 -9.33 9.65 5.33
CA ASP A 95 -9.43 10.55 6.47
C ASP A 95 -8.63 11.82 6.16
N CYS A 96 -9.31 12.95 5.95
CA CYS A 96 -8.67 14.19 5.57
C CYS A 96 -8.54 15.14 6.76
N SER A 97 -7.31 15.40 7.20
CA SER A 97 -7.01 16.35 8.27
C SER A 97 -6.66 17.74 7.76
N VAL A 98 -6.52 17.91 6.43
CA VAL A 98 -6.19 19.18 5.78
C VAL A 98 -7.47 20.04 5.65
N PRO A 99 -7.41 21.36 5.91
CA PRO A 99 -8.53 22.26 5.66
C PRO A 99 -8.98 22.22 4.19
N LEU A 100 -10.30 22.24 3.97
CA LEU A 100 -10.90 22.40 2.64
C LEU A 100 -11.50 23.80 2.51
N PRO A 101 -11.67 24.33 1.28
CA PRO A 101 -11.27 23.74 0.00
C PRO A 101 -9.74 23.74 -0.21
N SER A 102 -9.21 22.65 -0.77
CA SER A 102 -7.79 22.51 -1.11
C SER A 102 -7.62 22.04 -2.54
N THR A 103 -6.82 22.77 -3.33
CA THR A 103 -6.46 22.40 -4.71
C THR A 103 -5.67 21.10 -4.76
N GLU A 104 -4.81 20.86 -3.77
CA GLU A 104 -4.00 19.66 -3.65
C GLU A 104 -4.88 18.43 -3.35
N VAL A 105 -5.87 18.58 -2.45
CA VAL A 105 -6.85 17.53 -2.18
C VAL A 105 -7.71 17.27 -3.42
N ASN A 106 -8.17 18.32 -4.11
CA ASN A 106 -8.92 18.18 -5.37
C ASN A 106 -8.13 17.42 -6.44
N ALA A 107 -6.80 17.57 -6.49
CA ALA A 107 -5.93 16.91 -7.45
C ALA A 107 -5.71 15.41 -7.16
N LEU A 108 -6.09 14.91 -5.97
CA LEU A 108 -6.12 13.47 -5.68
C LEU A 108 -7.24 12.77 -6.45
N PHE A 109 -8.32 13.50 -6.72
CA PHE A 109 -9.52 13.05 -7.42
C PHE A 109 -9.51 13.45 -8.91
N ASP A 110 -8.32 13.59 -9.48
CA ASP A 110 -8.10 13.49 -10.94
C ASP A 110 -7.88 12.02 -11.35
N ILE A 111 -7.69 11.13 -10.38
CA ILE A 111 -7.48 9.69 -10.57
C ILE A 111 -8.83 8.98 -10.46
N CYS A 112 -9.11 8.07 -11.40
CA CYS A 112 -10.31 7.24 -11.37
C CYS A 112 -10.05 5.95 -10.57
N PHE A 113 -11.02 5.58 -9.73
CA PHE A 113 -11.02 4.38 -8.89
C PHE A 113 -12.15 3.44 -9.32
N PRO A 114 -12.03 2.78 -10.48
CA PRO A 114 -13.15 2.10 -11.13
C PRO A 114 -13.67 0.90 -10.34
N ASN A 115 -12.85 0.31 -9.47
CA ASN A 115 -13.19 -0.92 -8.75
C ASN A 115 -13.64 -0.70 -7.30
N VAL A 116 -13.63 0.56 -6.85
CA VAL A 116 -14.06 0.90 -5.49
C VAL A 116 -15.58 0.80 -5.39
N ILE A 117 -16.04 -0.06 -4.49
CA ILE A 117 -17.46 -0.32 -4.20
C ILE A 117 -17.89 0.21 -2.82
N HIS A 118 -16.93 0.34 -1.90
CA HIS A 118 -17.13 0.88 -0.55
C HIS A 118 -16.20 2.06 -0.35
N LEU A 119 -16.77 3.25 -0.14
CA LEU A 119 -16.04 4.49 0.08
C LEU A 119 -16.41 5.07 1.43
N ASP A 120 -15.43 5.27 2.29
CA ASP A 120 -15.59 5.94 3.57
C ASP A 120 -14.83 7.28 3.52
N ILE A 121 -15.52 8.40 3.73
CA ILE A 121 -14.92 9.74 3.73
C ILE A 121 -15.06 10.34 5.14
N GLY A 122 -13.93 10.63 5.77
CA GLY A 122 -13.84 11.15 7.12
C GLY A 122 -13.20 12.53 7.17
N SER A 123 -13.74 13.41 8.01
CA SER A 123 -13.12 14.70 8.39
C SER A 123 -13.05 15.77 7.28
N PHE A 124 -13.81 15.62 6.20
CA PHE A 124 -13.94 16.64 5.15
C PHE A 124 -14.79 17.81 5.66
N LYS A 125 -14.14 18.76 6.33
CA LYS A 125 -14.76 20.01 6.79
C LYS A 125 -14.76 20.99 5.62
N GLU A 126 -15.94 21.44 5.18
CA GLU A 126 -16.12 22.44 4.12
C GLU A 126 -16.02 21.88 2.68
N MET A 127 -16.78 20.81 2.39
CA MET A 127 -16.87 20.27 1.04
C MET A 127 -17.64 21.23 0.12
N ASN A 128 -16.96 21.73 -0.93
CA ASN A 128 -17.59 22.53 -1.97
C ASN A 128 -18.08 21.68 -3.16
N THR A 129 -18.86 22.28 -4.04
CA THR A 129 -19.43 21.62 -5.23
C THR A 129 -18.37 21.06 -6.18
N THR A 130 -17.22 21.73 -6.30
CA THR A 130 -16.08 21.26 -7.10
C THR A 130 -15.54 19.93 -6.60
N LEU A 131 -15.30 19.80 -5.30
CA LEU A 131 -14.79 18.57 -4.69
C LEU A 131 -15.83 17.45 -4.76
N LEU A 132 -17.10 17.76 -4.51
CA LEU A 132 -18.20 16.79 -4.65
C LEU A 132 -18.30 16.24 -6.08
N THR A 133 -18.18 17.11 -7.08
CA THR A 133 -18.21 16.71 -8.49
C THR A 133 -17.01 15.81 -8.83
N LYS A 134 -15.82 16.16 -8.34
CA LYS A 134 -14.61 15.34 -8.51
C LYS A 134 -14.73 13.96 -7.85
N LEU A 135 -15.27 13.90 -6.63
CA LEU A 135 -15.55 12.63 -5.95
C LEU A 135 -16.53 11.79 -6.77
N SER A 136 -17.64 12.36 -7.22
CA SER A 136 -18.61 11.65 -8.06
C SER A 136 -17.98 11.08 -9.33
N ASN A 137 -17.12 11.83 -9.99
CA ASN A 137 -16.47 11.39 -11.24
C ASN A 137 -15.36 10.35 -10.99
N SER A 138 -14.67 10.44 -9.85
CA SER A 138 -13.55 9.55 -9.52
C SER A 138 -14.00 8.16 -9.08
N PHE A 139 -15.23 8.02 -8.59
CA PHE A 139 -15.74 6.79 -7.98
C PHE A 139 -17.02 6.29 -8.67
N PRO A 140 -16.95 5.88 -9.96
CA PRO A 140 -18.15 5.62 -10.77
C PRO A 140 -18.98 4.41 -10.31
N ASN A 141 -18.42 3.50 -9.51
CA ASN A 141 -19.04 2.22 -9.13
C ASN A 141 -19.28 2.06 -7.62
N VAL A 142 -19.22 3.16 -6.86
CA VAL A 142 -19.48 3.11 -5.41
C VAL A 142 -20.93 2.71 -5.13
N LYS A 143 -21.09 1.70 -4.26
CA LYS A 143 -22.38 1.17 -3.81
C LYS A 143 -22.68 1.55 -2.37
N THR A 144 -21.64 1.70 -1.55
CA THR A 144 -21.76 2.13 -0.16
C THR A 144 -20.86 3.33 0.07
N LEU A 145 -21.46 4.41 0.58
CA LEU A 145 -20.77 5.64 0.92
C LEU A 145 -21.05 5.97 2.38
N HIS A 146 -20.02 5.94 3.21
CA HIS A 146 -20.10 6.47 4.57
C HIS A 146 -19.39 7.81 4.64
N MET A 147 -20.01 8.74 5.37
CA MET A 147 -19.48 10.07 5.62
C MET A 147 -19.45 10.31 7.12
N GLU A 148 -18.27 10.56 7.68
CA GLU A 148 -18.10 10.91 9.09
C GLU A 148 -17.49 12.30 9.22
N ARG A 149 -18.03 13.14 10.10
CA ARG A 149 -17.53 14.51 10.38
C ARG A 149 -17.43 15.39 9.13
N VAL A 150 -18.27 15.12 8.14
CA VAL A 150 -18.41 15.92 6.92
C VAL A 150 -19.25 17.16 7.23
N ARG A 151 -18.79 18.33 6.79
CA ARG A 151 -19.57 19.59 6.86
C ARG A 151 -19.65 20.23 5.48
N GLN A 152 -20.86 20.61 5.06
CA GLN A 152 -21.07 21.44 3.87
C GLN A 152 -20.92 22.92 4.23
N VAL A 153 -20.51 23.72 3.25
CA VAL A 153 -20.55 25.20 3.30
C VAL A 153 -21.81 25.68 2.60
#